data_AF-A0AAJ0IVM7-F1
#
_entry.id   AF-A0AAJ0IVM7-F1
#
_cell.length_a   1.000
_cell.length_b   1.000
_cell.length_c   1.000
_cell.angle_alpha   90.00
_cell.angle_beta   90.00
_cell.angle_gamma   90.00
#
_symmetry.space_group_name_H-M   'P 1'
#
loop_
_entity.id
_entity.type
_entity.pdbx_description
1 polymer ?
#
loop_
_entity_poly.entity_id
_entity_poly.type
_entity_poly.pdbx_seq_one_letter_code
_entity_poly.pdbx_strand_id
1 'polypeptide(L)'
;MTTDSTCAMARRQIQELHNRPDDDAVLRLVLEGMIEAEPEYFPDHASYEAMVHLEACTLCQVWHTTWLDMQSPARVAQRERLGRYCCIHMFDAVTGLEPEVRFSFELFRGDPCWSINAQPVFARFCPWCARELPQHAFEQDNPL
;
A
#
# COMPACT_ATOMS: atom_id res chain seq x y z
N MET A 1 -3.39 26.51 13.57
CA MET A 1 -2.08 26.41 12.89
C MET A 1 -2.21 27.13 11.57
N THR A 2 -1.53 28.26 11.41
CA THR A 2 -1.54 29.07 10.19
C THR A 2 -0.93 28.26 9.05
N THR A 3 -1.75 27.78 8.12
CA THR A 3 -1.26 27.22 6.86
C THR A 3 -0.64 28.35 6.05
N ASP A 4 0.68 28.26 5.84
CA ASP A 4 1.44 29.07 4.90
C ASP A 4 0.70 29.13 3.55
N SER A 5 0.62 30.32 2.93
CA SER A 5 -0.02 30.51 1.63
C SER A 5 0.55 29.57 0.57
N THR A 6 1.83 29.24 0.69
CA THR A 6 2.54 28.31 -0.18
C THR A 6 1.97 26.89 -0.08
N CYS A 7 1.73 26.40 1.15
CA CYS A 7 1.10 25.10 1.36
C CYS A 7 -0.31 25.07 0.78
N ALA A 8 -1.10 26.14 0.98
CA ALA A 8 -2.47 26.19 0.45
C ALA A 8 -2.52 26.12 -1.08
N MET A 9 -1.59 26.80 -1.75
CA MET A 9 -1.46 26.76 -3.21
C MET A 9 -1.01 25.39 -3.69
N ALA A 10 0.06 24.82 -3.11
CA ALA A 10 0.58 23.52 -3.50
C ALA A 10 -0.49 22.42 -3.33
N ARG A 11 -1.21 22.41 -2.21
CA ARG A 11 -2.30 21.44 -1.97
C ARG A 11 -3.40 21.53 -3.01
N ARG A 12 -3.82 22.74 -3.39
CA ARG A 12 -4.81 22.95 -4.44
C ARG A 12 -4.32 22.40 -5.78
N GLN A 13 -3.09 22.71 -6.15
CA GLN A 13 -2.49 22.24 -7.40
C GLN A 13 -2.44 20.71 -7.46
N ILE A 14 -2.00 20.06 -6.38
CA ILE A 14 -1.94 18.59 -6.27
C ILE A 14 -3.34 17.97 -6.39
N GLN A 15 -4.35 18.56 -5.74
CA GLN A 15 -5.73 18.10 -5.85
C GLN A 15 -6.27 18.24 -7.29
N GLU A 16 -5.99 19.35 -7.94
CA GLU A 16 -6.38 19.58 -9.34
C GLU A 16 -5.72 18.56 -10.26
N LEU A 17 -4.42 18.31 -10.11
CA LEU A 17 -3.66 17.30 -10.86
C LEU A 17 -4.26 15.90 -10.71
N HIS A 18 -4.55 15.48 -9.49
CA HIS A 18 -5.10 14.15 -9.22
C HIS A 18 -6.54 13.99 -9.73
N ASN A 19 -7.31 15.08 -9.82
CA ASN A 19 -8.70 15.06 -10.32
C ASN A 19 -8.79 15.22 -11.85
N ARG A 20 -7.66 15.30 -12.57
CA ARG A 20 -7.70 15.39 -14.04
C ARG A 20 -8.33 14.13 -14.63
N PRO A 21 -9.14 14.28 -15.70
CA PRO A 21 -9.77 13.15 -16.37
C PRO A 21 -8.78 12.31 -17.19
N ASP A 22 -7.59 12.86 -17.46
CA ASP A 22 -6.56 12.19 -18.23
C ASP A 22 -5.92 11.05 -17.41
N ASP A 23 -5.82 9.87 -18.01
CA ASP A 23 -5.26 8.66 -17.39
C ASP A 23 -3.73 8.59 -17.64
N ASP A 24 -3.01 9.58 -17.13
CA ASP A 24 -1.54 9.58 -17.15
C ASP A 24 -1.01 8.73 -15.99
N ALA A 25 -0.62 7.49 -16.31
CA ALA A 25 -0.11 6.53 -15.33
C ALA A 25 1.17 7.01 -14.63
N VAL A 26 2.06 7.73 -15.33
CA VAL A 26 3.32 8.20 -14.76
C VAL A 26 3.03 9.31 -13.76
N LEU A 27 2.21 10.28 -14.14
CA LEU A 27 1.78 11.35 -13.25
C LEU A 27 1.10 10.78 -11.99
N ARG A 28 0.27 9.74 -12.11
CA ARG A 28 -0.33 9.06 -10.94
C ARG A 28 0.72 8.44 -10.02
N LEU A 29 1.72 7.77 -10.58
CA LEU A 29 2.79 7.17 -9.78
C LEU A 29 3.60 8.23 -9.02
N VAL A 30 3.89 9.37 -9.65
CA VAL A 30 4.57 10.50 -8.97
C VAL A 30 3.69 11.05 -7.86
N LEU A 31 2.42 11.34 -8.16
CA LEU A 31 1.48 11.89 -7.19
C LEU A 31 1.28 10.96 -6.01
N GLU A 32 1.33 9.64 -6.18
CA GLU A 32 1.24 8.68 -5.08
C GLU A 32 2.55 8.45 -4.31
N GLY A 33 3.64 9.11 -4.72
CA GLY A 33 4.97 8.99 -4.12
C GLY A 33 5.68 7.66 -4.43
N MET A 34 5.31 7.02 -5.54
CA MET A 34 5.89 5.73 -5.95
C MET A 34 7.18 5.91 -6.77
N ILE A 35 7.34 7.07 -7.42
CA ILE A 35 8.52 7.45 -8.19
C ILE A 35 8.88 8.91 -7.88
N GLU A 36 10.14 9.27 -8.16
CA GLU A 36 10.65 10.62 -7.94
C GLU A 36 10.03 11.62 -8.92
N ALA A 37 9.82 12.86 -8.46
CA ALA A 37 9.25 13.92 -9.28
C ALA A 37 10.29 14.49 -10.26
N GLU A 38 10.02 14.33 -11.56
CA GLU A 38 10.79 14.98 -12.63
C GLU A 38 9.90 15.93 -13.43
N PRO A 39 10.43 17.08 -13.92
CA PRO A 39 9.63 18.09 -14.62
C PRO A 39 8.84 17.57 -15.82
N GLU A 40 9.37 16.56 -16.51
CA GLU A 40 8.76 15.97 -17.72
C GLU A 40 7.46 15.20 -17.46
N TYR A 41 7.21 14.80 -16.21
CA TYR A 41 5.98 14.10 -15.81
C TYR A 41 4.81 15.06 -15.54
N PHE A 42 5.04 16.38 -15.59
CA PHE A 42 4.04 17.39 -15.23
C PHE A 42 3.58 18.19 -16.44
N PRO A 43 2.30 18.61 -16.46
CA PRO A 43 1.75 19.42 -17.56
C PRO A 43 2.34 20.83 -17.63
N ASP A 44 2.83 21.35 -16.51
CA ASP A 44 3.35 22.71 -16.37
C ASP A 44 4.32 22.82 -15.18
N HIS A 45 5.07 23.92 -15.17
CA HIS A 45 6.08 24.17 -14.14
C HIS A 45 5.49 24.35 -12.74
N ALA A 46 4.30 24.93 -12.62
CA ALA A 46 3.66 25.17 -11.33
C ALA A 46 3.25 23.85 -10.64
N SER A 47 2.81 22.88 -11.44
CA SER A 47 2.48 21.52 -11.02
C SER A 47 3.71 20.79 -10.48
N TYR A 48 4.85 20.94 -11.17
CA TYR A 48 6.12 20.41 -10.69
C TYR A 48 6.58 21.10 -9.39
N GLU A 49 6.54 22.43 -9.31
CA GLU A 49 6.91 23.16 -8.08
C GLU A 49 6.03 22.79 -6.88
N ALA A 50 4.74 22.54 -7.11
CA ALA A 50 3.83 22.07 -6.08
C ALA A 50 4.24 20.68 -5.55
N MET A 51 4.70 19.78 -6.43
CA MET A 51 5.23 18.47 -6.03
C MET A 51 6.54 18.61 -5.26
N VAL A 52 7.48 19.42 -5.74
CA VAL A 52 8.74 19.69 -5.02
C VAL A 52 8.45 20.25 -3.61
N HIS A 53 7.48 21.16 -3.48
CA HIS A 53 7.06 21.64 -2.18
C HIS A 53 6.44 20.54 -1.31
N LEU A 54 5.59 19.67 -1.90
CA LEU A 54 5.01 18.53 -1.21
C LEU A 54 6.10 17.60 -0.65
N GLU A 55 7.14 17.30 -1.43
CA GLU A 55 8.26 16.45 -1.00
C GLU A 55 9.12 17.10 0.09
N ALA A 56 9.27 18.43 0.08
CA ALA A 56 10.08 19.14 1.07
C ALA A 56 9.32 19.51 2.37
N CYS A 57 7.98 19.58 2.34
CA CYS A 57 7.18 20.09 3.45
C CYS A 57 6.44 18.99 4.22
N THR A 58 6.87 18.71 5.46
CA THR A 58 6.24 17.69 6.32
C THR A 58 4.73 17.91 6.54
N LEU A 59 4.28 19.16 6.65
CA LEU A 59 2.84 19.46 6.80
C LEU A 59 2.05 19.12 5.54
N CYS A 60 2.64 19.27 4.36
CA CYS A 60 2.01 18.86 3.10
C CYS A 60 2.08 17.34 2.92
N GLN A 61 3.17 16.67 3.30
CA GLN A 61 3.27 15.20 3.27
C GLN A 61 2.20 14.53 4.14
N VAL A 62 2.02 15.01 5.38
CA VAL A 62 0.98 14.50 6.29
C VAL A 62 -0.40 14.72 5.71
N TRP A 63 -0.69 15.95 5.25
CA TRP A 63 -1.96 16.27 4.61
C TRP A 63 -2.23 15.36 3.40
N HIS A 64 -1.24 15.16 2.54
CA HIS A 64 -1.37 14.42 1.30
C HIS A 64 -1.65 12.94 1.57
N THR A 65 -0.93 12.35 2.53
CA THR A 65 -1.19 10.97 2.97
C THR A 65 -2.62 10.82 3.49
N THR A 66 -3.06 11.71 4.38
CA THR A 66 -4.44 11.69 4.90
C THR A 66 -5.47 11.91 3.79
N TRP A 67 -5.18 12.78 2.84
CA TRP A 67 -6.07 13.07 1.71
C TRP A 67 -6.19 11.86 0.77
N LEU A 68 -5.08 11.22 0.38
CA LEU A 68 -5.11 9.99 -0.42
C LEU A 68 -5.85 8.85 0.29
N ASP A 69 -5.62 8.67 1.59
CA ASP A 69 -6.29 7.66 2.40
C ASP A 69 -7.82 7.89 2.43
N MET A 70 -8.28 9.15 2.42
CA MET A 70 -9.72 9.47 2.29
C MET A 70 -10.28 9.18 0.89
N GLN A 71 -9.48 9.39 -0.16
CA GLN A 71 -9.92 9.14 -1.55
C GLN A 71 -9.99 7.65 -1.89
N SER A 72 -9.17 6.83 -1.24
CA SER A 72 -9.14 5.39 -1.46
C SER A 72 -9.20 4.62 -0.14
N PRO A 73 -10.40 4.43 0.43
CA PRO A 73 -10.58 3.58 1.62
C PRO A 73 -10.06 2.16 1.41
N ALA A 74 -10.11 1.65 0.18
CA ALA A 74 -9.56 0.37 -0.20
C ALA A 74 -8.02 0.30 0.00
N ARG A 75 -7.28 1.37 -0.29
CA ARG A 75 -5.84 1.46 -0.04
C ARG A 75 -5.52 1.38 1.45
N VAL A 76 -6.32 2.04 2.29
CA VAL A 76 -6.17 1.98 3.76
C VAL A 76 -6.43 0.56 4.25
N ALA A 77 -7.56 -0.04 3.87
CA ALA A 77 -7.91 -1.41 4.25
C ALA A 77 -6.84 -2.41 3.80
N GLN A 78 -6.29 -2.23 2.59
CA GLN A 78 -5.21 -3.08 2.07
C GLN A 78 -3.93 -2.94 2.89
N ARG A 79 -3.53 -1.72 3.27
CA ARG A 79 -2.35 -1.48 4.13
C ARG A 79 -2.53 -2.10 5.52
N GLU A 80 -3.72 -1.96 6.11
CA GLU A 80 -4.06 -2.56 7.39
C GLU A 80 -4.04 -4.09 7.33
N ARG A 81 -4.60 -4.68 6.27
CA ARG A 81 -4.54 -6.13 6.02
C ARG A 81 -3.11 -6.60 5.86
N LEU A 82 -2.32 -5.96 4.99
CA LEU A 82 -0.90 -6.27 4.79
C LEU A 82 -0.10 -6.23 6.10
N GLY A 83 -0.41 -5.27 6.99
CA GLY A 83 0.23 -5.15 8.31
C GLY A 83 0.04 -6.35 9.25
N ARG A 84 -0.91 -7.24 8.96
CA ARG A 84 -1.12 -8.50 9.70
C ARG A 84 -0.11 -9.59 9.31
N TYR A 85 0.54 -9.44 8.16
CA TYR A 85 1.43 -10.44 7.59
C TYR A 85 2.89 -10.11 7.88
N CYS A 86 3.74 -11.14 7.85
CA CYS A 86 5.16 -10.98 8.14
C CYS A 86 5.95 -10.29 7.01
N CYS A 87 5.46 -10.34 5.77
CA CYS A 87 6.00 -9.66 4.60
C CYS A 87 4.98 -9.64 3.44
N ILE A 88 5.24 -8.84 2.40
CA ILE A 88 4.38 -8.73 1.21
C ILE A 88 4.27 -10.05 0.43
N HIS A 89 5.34 -10.84 0.35
CA HIS A 89 5.29 -12.13 -0.34
C HIS A 89 4.39 -13.14 0.39
N MET A 90 4.37 -13.12 1.73
CA MET A 90 3.45 -13.97 2.49
C MET A 90 1.99 -13.51 2.32
N PHE A 91 1.76 -12.20 2.28
CA PHE A 91 0.44 -11.66 1.98
C PHE A 91 -0.07 -12.13 0.62
N ASP A 92 0.76 -12.03 -0.42
CA ASP A 92 0.41 -12.47 -1.77
C ASP A 92 0.22 -14.00 -1.85
N ALA A 93 1.10 -14.77 -1.20
CA ALA A 93 0.99 -16.23 -1.16
C ALA A 93 -0.30 -16.75 -0.50
N VAL A 94 -0.88 -15.98 0.43
CA VAL A 94 -2.11 -16.36 1.13
C VAL A 94 -3.35 -15.79 0.42
N THR A 95 -3.30 -14.57 -0.10
CA THR A 95 -4.48 -13.82 -0.57
C THR A 95 -4.58 -13.68 -2.09
N GLY A 96 -3.50 -13.95 -2.83
CA GLY A 96 -3.45 -13.84 -4.28
C GLY A 96 -4.46 -14.76 -4.97
N LEU A 97 -5.01 -14.29 -6.09
CA LEU A 97 -5.94 -15.09 -6.91
C LEU A 97 -5.22 -16.31 -7.50
N GLU A 98 -4.02 -16.09 -8.05
CA GLU A 98 -3.17 -17.09 -8.69
C GLU A 98 -1.71 -16.97 -8.23
N PRO A 99 -1.41 -17.25 -6.95
CA PRO A 99 -0.05 -17.15 -6.44
C PRO A 99 0.79 -18.31 -6.98
N GLU A 100 2.05 -18.04 -7.32
CA GLU A 100 3.01 -19.08 -7.71
C GLU A 100 3.18 -20.14 -6.61
N VAL A 101 3.15 -19.68 -5.35
CA VAL A 101 3.17 -20.53 -4.16
C VAL A 101 2.02 -20.12 -3.25
N ARG A 102 1.11 -21.05 -2.99
CA ARG A 102 -0.04 -20.84 -2.12
C ARG A 102 0.26 -21.31 -0.69
N PHE A 103 0.01 -20.45 0.28
CA PHE A 103 0.02 -20.80 1.70
C PHE A 103 -1.40 -20.83 2.26
N SER A 104 -1.74 -21.88 2.99
CA SER A 104 -3.03 -22.01 3.68
C SER A 104 -2.85 -22.48 5.11
N PHE A 105 -3.66 -21.96 6.03
CA PHE A 105 -3.70 -22.44 7.39
C PHE A 105 -4.77 -23.53 7.52
N GLU A 106 -4.40 -24.70 8.06
CA GLU A 106 -5.32 -25.81 8.27
C GLU A 106 -4.97 -26.60 9.54
N LEU A 107 -5.90 -27.44 10.00
CA LEU A 107 -5.66 -28.40 11.08
C LEU A 107 -5.30 -29.76 10.46
N PHE A 108 -4.02 -30.13 10.52
CA PHE A 108 -3.59 -31.46 10.08
C PHE A 108 -3.53 -32.40 11.28
N ARG A 109 -4.42 -33.40 11.32
CA ARG A 109 -4.54 -34.36 12.43
C ARG A 109 -4.77 -33.70 13.81
N GLY A 110 -5.38 -32.52 13.82
CA GLY A 110 -5.62 -31.73 15.03
C GLY A 110 -4.54 -30.70 15.34
N ASP A 111 -3.41 -30.71 14.62
CA ASP A 111 -2.33 -29.74 14.81
C ASP A 111 -2.43 -28.56 13.82
N PRO A 112 -2.32 -27.30 14.29
CA PRO A 112 -2.34 -26.13 13.44
C PRO A 112 -1.08 -26.05 12.57
N CYS A 113 -1.29 -26.05 11.25
CA CYS A 113 -0.22 -26.13 10.26
C CYS A 113 -0.44 -25.12 9.14
N TRP A 114 0.67 -24.61 8.60
CA TRP A 114 0.68 -23.85 7.35
C TRP A 114 1.07 -24.78 6.21
N SER A 115 0.12 -25.16 5.36
CA SER A 115 0.40 -25.98 4.19
C SER A 115 0.78 -25.15 2.98
N ILE A 116 1.60 -25.77 2.12
CA ILE A 116 2.08 -25.19 0.87
C ILE A 116 1.39 -25.92 -0.29
N ASN A 117 0.75 -25.17 -1.19
CA ASN A 117 0.10 -25.67 -2.40
C ASN A 117 -0.93 -26.80 -2.15
N ALA A 118 -1.61 -26.78 -0.99
CA ALA A 118 -2.53 -27.83 -0.55
C ALA A 118 -1.90 -29.25 -0.52
N GLN A 119 -0.57 -29.33 -0.39
CA GLN A 119 0.17 -30.57 -0.20
C GLN A 119 0.45 -30.79 1.29
N PRO A 120 0.73 -32.03 1.73
CA PRO A 120 1.16 -32.32 3.10
C PRO A 120 2.61 -31.88 3.36
N VAL A 121 2.95 -30.66 2.92
CA VAL A 121 4.22 -29.98 3.11
C VAL A 121 3.93 -28.75 3.95
N PHE A 122 4.51 -28.70 5.14
CA PHE A 122 4.18 -27.69 6.13
C PHE A 122 5.35 -26.77 6.41
N ALA A 123 5.06 -25.49 6.59
CA ALA A 123 6.02 -24.46 6.95
C ALA A 123 5.85 -24.04 8.41
N ARG A 124 6.98 -23.89 9.10
CA ARG A 124 7.02 -23.22 10.41
C ARG A 124 7.53 -21.78 10.31
N PHE A 125 8.30 -21.48 9.26
CA PHE A 125 8.88 -20.18 9.02
C PHE A 125 8.51 -19.67 7.63
N CYS A 126 8.37 -18.36 7.50
CA CYS A 126 8.21 -17.71 6.21
C CYS A 126 9.47 -17.90 5.36
N PRO A 127 9.37 -18.42 4.12
CA PRO A 127 10.56 -18.64 3.28
C PRO A 127 11.22 -17.35 2.82
N TRP A 128 10.50 -16.23 2.81
CA TRP A 128 11.00 -14.94 2.32
C TRP A 128 11.65 -14.06 3.39
N CYS A 129 11.14 -14.08 4.62
CA CYS A 129 11.63 -13.21 5.70
C CYS A 129 12.10 -13.95 6.96
N ALA A 130 12.06 -15.29 6.95
CA ALA A 130 12.49 -16.18 8.02
C ALA A 130 11.79 -15.99 9.38
N ARG A 131 10.73 -15.17 9.47
CA ARG A 131 9.91 -15.05 10.69
C ARG A 131 9.09 -16.32 10.90
N GLU A 132 8.93 -16.72 12.16
CA GLU A 132 8.05 -17.82 12.54
C GLU A 132 6.60 -17.47 12.17
N LEU A 133 5.89 -18.43 11.58
CA LEU A 133 4.49 -18.27 11.21
C LEU A 133 3.61 -18.41 12.45
N PRO A 134 2.50 -17.65 12.54
CA PRO A 134 1.58 -17.75 13.67
C PRO A 134 0.93 -19.13 13.75
N GLN A 135 0.56 -19.58 14.95
CA GLN A 135 -0.20 -20.83 15.16
C GLN A 135 -1.71 -20.68 14.90
N HIS A 136 -2.09 -19.63 14.18
CA HIS A 136 -3.45 -19.32 13.75
C HIS A 136 -3.38 -18.67 12.37
N ALA A 137 -4.49 -18.62 11.64
CA ALA A 137 -4.58 -17.87 10.38
C ALA A 137 -4.23 -16.38 10.59
N PHE A 138 -3.59 -15.75 9.59
CA PHE A 138 -3.28 -14.31 9.63
C PHE A 138 -4.55 -13.44 9.69
N GLU A 139 -5.59 -13.89 9.00
CA GLU A 139 -6.91 -13.29 9.03
C GLU A 139 -7.82 -14.27 9.74
N GLN A 140 -8.38 -13.84 10.88
CA GLN A 140 -9.48 -14.57 11.50
C GLN A 140 -10.72 -14.21 10.70
N ASP A 141 -11.41 -15.22 10.15
CA ASP A 141 -12.74 -15.01 9.61
C ASP A 141 -13.57 -14.39 10.73
N ASN A 142 -13.99 -13.15 10.52
CA ASN A 142 -14.93 -12.52 11.43
C ASN A 142 -16.24 -13.31 11.24
N PRO A 143 -16.72 -14.07 12.22
CA PRO A 143 -18.04 -14.66 12.10
C PRO A 143 -19.02 -13.49 12.04
N LEU A 144 -19.63 -13.29 10.87
CA LEU A 144 -20.83 -12.46 10.74
C LEU A 144 -21.92 -12.95 11.70
#